data_AF-A0A6A0B498-F1
#
_entry.id   AF-A0A6A0B498-F1
#
_cell.length_a   1.000
_cell.length_b   1.000
_cell.length_c   1.000
_cell.angle_alpha   90.00
_cell.angle_beta   90.00
_cell.angle_gamma   90.00
#
_symmetry.space_group_name_H-M   'P 1'
#
loop_
_entity.id
_entity.type
_entity.pdbx_description
1 polymer ?
#
loop_
_entity_poly.entity_id
_entity_poly.type
_entity_poly.pdbx_seq_one_letter_code
_entity_poly.pdbx_strand_id
1 'polypeptide(L)' 'MYCLLLTAHHPLPEVSMAVPKRRMSRSNTRHRRAQWKAVTPQLVTVTVDGVPYRVPQRLARAYERGLLRPEG' A
#
# COMPACT_ATOMS: atom_id res chain seq x y z
N MET A 1 29.17 -47.84 -3.31
CA MET A 1 28.65 -47.34 -2.02
C MET A 1 29.34 -46.04 -1.57
N TYR A 2 29.63 -45.11 -2.49
CA TYR A 2 29.75 -43.69 -2.17
C TYR A 2 29.08 -42.90 -3.29
N CYS A 3 28.08 -42.12 -2.90
CA CYS A 3 27.36 -41.12 -3.70
C CYS A 3 26.35 -41.62 -4.75
N LEU A 4 25.52 -42.60 -4.40
CA LEU A 4 24.08 -42.32 -4.46
C LEU A 4 23.82 -41.32 -3.33
N LEU A 5 23.61 -40.04 -3.68
CA LEU A 5 22.79 -39.02 -2.99
C LEU A 5 23.32 -37.60 -3.28
N LEU A 6 22.40 -36.74 -3.74
CA LEU A 6 22.45 -35.27 -3.70
C LEU A 6 23.45 -34.60 -4.68
N THR A 7 23.13 -33.60 -5.50
CA THR A 7 22.18 -32.50 -5.29
C THR A 7 21.96 -31.75 -6.62
N ALA A 8 20.71 -31.37 -6.88
CA ALA A 8 20.32 -30.22 -7.70
C ALA A 8 20.74 -30.19 -9.18
N HIS A 9 19.98 -30.89 -10.04
CA HIS A 9 19.61 -30.27 -11.31
C HIS A 9 18.55 -29.20 -10.98
N HIS A 10 18.98 -28.05 -10.44
CA HIS A 10 18.10 -26.89 -10.37
C HIS A 10 17.92 -26.41 -11.82
N PRO A 11 16.73 -26.52 -12.42
CA PRO A 11 16.49 -25.88 -13.70
C PRO A 11 16.74 -24.37 -13.48
N LEU A 12 17.65 -23.79 -14.26
CA LEU A 12 17.75 -22.33 -14.32
C LEU A 12 16.34 -21.82 -14.65
N PRO A 13 15.82 -20.84 -13.90
CA PRO A 13 14.47 -20.36 -14.15
C PRO A 13 14.43 -19.89 -15.59
N GLU A 14 13.67 -20.58 -16.43
CA GLU A 14 13.29 -20.04 -17.72
C GLU A 14 12.60 -18.72 -17.41
N VAL A 15 13.26 -17.62 -17.77
CA VAL A 15 12.83 -16.27 -17.41
C VAL A 15 11.63 -15.92 -18.28
N SER A 16 10.48 -16.47 -17.90
CA SER A 16 9.18 -16.31 -18.56
C SER A 16 8.52 -14.97 -18.26
N MET A 17 9.07 -14.19 -17.31
CA MET A 17 8.62 -12.84 -17.02
C MET A 17 9.39 -11.83 -17.85
N ALA A 18 8.67 -10.94 -18.54
CA ALA A 18 9.27 -9.86 -19.32
C ALA A 18 10.20 -9.00 -18.45
N VAL A 19 11.50 -9.01 -18.77
CA VAL A 19 12.51 -8.21 -18.07
C VAL A 19 12.74 -6.89 -18.82
N PRO A 20 12.90 -5.75 -18.12
CA PRO A 20 13.24 -4.49 -18.76
C PRO A 20 14.54 -4.58 -19.56
N LYS A 21 14.46 -4.37 -20.87
CA LYS A 21 15.64 -4.43 -21.77
C LYS A 21 16.59 -3.25 -21.59
N ARG A 22 16.09 -2.09 -21.16
CA ARG A 22 16.84 -0.82 -21.08
C ARG A 22 16.54 -0.10 -19.76
N ARG A 23 17.50 0.70 -19.30
CA ARG A 23 17.30 1.62 -18.18
C ARG A 23 16.33 2.73 -18.59
N MET A 24 15.29 2.93 -17.80
CA MET A 24 14.33 4.02 -17.99
C MET A 24 14.99 5.39 -17.79
N SER A 25 14.63 6.38 -18.62
CA SER A 25 15.17 7.74 -18.50
C SER A 25 14.85 8.37 -17.13
N ARG A 26 15.67 9.35 -16.72
CA ARG A 26 15.46 10.09 -15.46
C ARG A 26 14.10 10.78 -15.45
N SER A 27 13.71 11.41 -16.55
CA SER A 27 12.44 12.12 -16.69
C SER A 27 11.24 11.17 -16.56
N ASN A 28 11.27 10.01 -17.23
CA ASN A 28 10.17 9.04 -17.16
C ASN A 28 10.05 8.41 -15.76
N THR A 29 11.19 8.14 -15.13
CA THR A 29 11.21 7.62 -13.75
C THR A 29 10.61 8.63 -12.77
N ARG A 30 11.00 9.91 -12.88
CA ARG A 30 10.46 10.99 -12.05
C ARG A 30 8.97 11.18 -12.29
N HIS A 31 8.54 11.21 -13.55
CA HIS A 31 7.14 11.36 -13.92
C HIS A 31 6.27 10.25 -13.31
N ARG A 32 6.67 8.98 -13.47
CA ARG A 32 5.94 7.85 -12.89
C ARG A 32 5.89 7.92 -11.36
N ARG A 33 7.03 8.20 -10.70
CA ARG A 33 7.08 8.29 -9.23
C ARG A 33 6.25 9.45 -8.69
N ALA A 34 6.15 10.57 -9.41
CA ALA A 34 5.36 11.72 -9.01
C ALA A 34 3.84 11.45 -8.96
N GLN A 35 3.36 10.38 -9.61
CA GLN A 35 1.97 9.94 -9.50
C GLN A 35 1.69 9.13 -8.25
N TRP A 36 2.71 8.54 -7.63
CA TRP A 36 2.55 7.82 -6.37
C TRP A 36 2.50 8.81 -5.21
N LYS A 37 1.30 9.36 -4.99
CA LYS A 37 0.98 10.30 -3.94
C LYS A 37 -0.29 9.85 -3.22
N ALA A 38 -0.37 10.11 -1.92
CA ALA A 38 -1.58 9.90 -1.14
C ALA A 38 -2.50 11.11 -1.25
N VAL A 39 -3.81 10.87 -1.34
CA VAL A 39 -4.82 11.92 -1.29
C VAL A 39 -5.23 12.13 0.17
N THR A 40 -5.23 13.39 0.63
CA THR A 40 -5.68 13.71 1.99
C THR A 40 -7.21 13.62 2.07
N PRO A 41 -7.77 12.88 3.05
CA PRO A 41 -9.21 12.80 3.22
C PRO A 41 -9.76 14.15 3.69
N GLN A 42 -10.97 14.48 3.22
CA GLN A 42 -11.68 15.66 3.71
C GLN A 42 -12.26 15.38 5.11
N LEU A 43 -11.92 16.25 6.04
CA LEU A 43 -12.29 16.12 7.46
C LEU A 43 -13.49 17.01 7.78
N VAL A 44 -14.44 16.45 8.53
CA VAL A 44 -15.62 17.13 9.06
C VAL A 44 -15.55 17.10 10.58
N THR A 45 -15.99 18.17 11.23
CA THR A 45 -16.09 18.25 12.68
C THR A 45 -17.34 17.49 13.15
N VAL A 46 -17.15 16.51 14.04
CA VAL A 46 -18.22 15.77 14.71
C VAL A 46 -17.98 15.86 16.21
N THR A 47 -19.05 16.09 16.98
CA THR A 47 -18.98 16.10 18.44
C THR A 47 -19.22 14.69 18.96
N VAL A 48 -18.23 14.10 19.63
CA VAL A 48 -18.32 12.79 20.28
C VAL A 48 -18.08 13.01 21.77
N ASP A 49 -19.00 12.56 22.62
CA ASP A 49 -18.92 12.70 24.08
C ASP A 49 -18.67 14.16 24.56
N GLY A 50 -19.20 15.14 23.82
CA GLY A 50 -19.05 16.57 24.12
C GLY A 50 -17.75 17.21 23.62
N VAL A 51 -16.86 16.43 23.00
CA VAL A 51 -15.58 16.90 22.46
C VAL A 51 -15.63 16.95 20.93
N PRO A 52 -15.17 18.04 20.28
CA PRO A 52 -15.13 18.13 18.83
C PRO A 52 -13.93 17.36 18.25
N TYR A 53 -14.20 16.40 17.35
CA TYR A 53 -13.20 15.63 16.61
C TYR A 53 -13.29 15.88 15.11
N ARG A 54 -12.14 15.83 14.42
CA ARG A 54 -12.06 15.93 12.96
C ARG A 54 -11.96 14.53 12.36
N VAL A 55 -13.03 14.07 11.73
CA VAL A 55 -13.12 12.72 11.17
C VAL A 55 -13.37 12.77 9.66
N PRO A 56 -12.92 11.77 8.89
CA PRO A 56 -13.28 11.68 7.48
C PRO A 56 -14.81 11.66 7.31
N GLN A 57 -15.34 12.44 6.35
CA GLN A 57 -16.79 12.59 6.15
C GLN A 57 -17.55 11.25 6.06
N ARG A 58 -16.97 10.25 5.38
CA ARG A 58 -17.56 8.91 5.24
C ARG A 58 -17.76 8.17 6.56
N LEU A 59 -16.98 8.52 7.60
CA LEU A 59 -17.02 7.90 8.92
C LEU A 59 -17.84 8.71 9.93
N ALA A 60 -18.25 9.94 9.61
CA ALA A 60 -18.98 10.81 10.53
C ALA A 60 -20.21 10.13 11.14
N ARG A 61 -21.03 9.46 10.31
CA ARG A 61 -22.23 8.72 10.77
C ARG A 61 -21.92 7.57 11.73
N ALA A 62 -20.74 6.95 11.61
CA ALA A 62 -20.35 5.86 12.51
C ALA A 62 -19.98 6.39 13.90
N TYR A 63 -19.33 7.55 13.96
CA TYR A 63 -19.04 8.25 15.22
C TYR A 63 -20.32 8.79 15.88
N GLU A 64 -21.23 9.40 15.10
CA GLU A 64 -22.53 9.88 15.62
C GLU A 64 -23.40 8.75 16.21
N ARG A 65 -23.32 7.54 15.63
CA ARG A 65 -24.08 6.37 16.09
C ARG A 65 -23.38 5.60 17.21
N GLY A 66 -22.18 6.03 17.64
CA GLY A 66 -21.39 5.34 18.66
C GLY A 66 -20.85 3.97 18.23
N LEU A 67 -20.78 3.68 16.93
CA LEU A 67 -20.22 2.44 16.39
C LEU A 67 -18.69 2.46 16.38
N LEU A 68 -18.10 3.66 16.32
CA LEU A 68 -16.67 3.90 16.41
C LEU A 68 -16.41 4.92 17.52
N ARG A 69 -15.44 4.62 18.39
CA ARG A 69 -14.95 5.55 19.41
C ARG A 69 -13.62 6.15 18.94
N PRO A 70 -13.39 7.45 19.12
CA PRO A 70 -12.06 8.00 18.89
C PRO A 70 -11.13 7.44 19.97
N GLU A 71 -10.24 6.53 19.59
CA GLU A 71 -9.14 6.11 20.46
C GLU A 71 -8.19 7.33 20.57
N GLY A 72 -8.04 7.84 21.79
CA GLY A 72 -7.14 8.95 22.10
C GLY A 72 -5.67 8.55 22.05
#